data_AF-A0A382RDA7-F1
#
_entry.id   AF-A0A382RDA7-F1
#
_cell.length_a   1.000
_cell.length_b   1.000
_cell.length_c   1.000
_cell.angle_alpha   90.00
_cell.angle_beta   90.00
_cell.angle_gamma   90.00
#
_symmetry.space_group_name_H-M   'P 1'
#
loop_
_entity.id
_entity.type
_entity.pdbx_description
1 polymer ?
#
loop_
_entity_poly.entity_id
_entity_poly.type
_entity_poly.pdbx_seq_one_letter_code
_entity_poly.pdbx_strand_id
1 'polypeptide(L)'
;MEDFWFEVVEIIQTIGDGLLFGSTYALIGIGFTLIFGAMGKLNMAYAGVSIAGAYTGLAIHILLEAPFPIVFLVSASVSALIGYLVYQACFRFIP
;
A
#
# COMPACT_ATOMS: atom_id res chain seq x y z
N MET A 1 -40.91 13.26 20.49
CA MET A 1 -40.96 12.31 19.34
C MET A 1 -39.74 12.50 18.46
N GLU A 2 -39.32 13.75 18.21
CA GLU A 2 -38.07 14.04 17.51
C GLU A 2 -36.83 13.50 18.26
N ASP A 3 -36.78 13.59 19.60
CA ASP A 3 -35.67 13.07 20.41
C ASP A 3 -35.40 11.57 20.21
N PHE A 4 -36.45 10.77 20.06
CA PHE A 4 -36.33 9.33 19.79
C PHE A 4 -35.65 9.06 18.45
N TRP A 5 -35.98 9.85 17.42
CA TRP A 5 -35.36 9.70 16.10
C TRP A 5 -33.90 10.12 16.11
N PHE A 6 -33.53 11.14 16.90
CA PHE A 6 -32.13 11.53 17.08
C PHE A 6 -31.32 10.42 17.76
N GLU A 7 -31.84 9.83 18.82
CA GLU A 7 -31.17 8.75 19.56
C GLU A 7 -30.93 7.50 18.70
N VAL A 8 -31.91 7.14 17.86
CA VAL A 8 -31.75 6.04 16.88
C VAL A 8 -30.65 6.33 15.87
N VAL A 9 -30.55 7.58 15.38
CA VAL A 9 -29.50 7.98 14.43
C VAL A 9 -28.12 7.92 15.08
N GLU A 10 -27.96 8.40 16.32
CA GLU A 10 -26.68 8.36 17.04
C GLU A 10 -26.19 6.94 17.30
N ILE A 11 -27.09 6.02 17.65
CA ILE A 11 -26.75 4.60 17.86
C ILE A 11 -26.26 3.97 16.55
N ILE A 12 -26.98 4.20 15.45
CA ILE A 12 -26.59 3.66 14.13
C ILE A 12 -25.25 4.23 13.67
N GLN A 13 -25.03 5.54 13.87
CA GLN A 13 -23.76 6.19 13.54
C GLN A 13 -22.60 5.62 14.36
N THR A 14 -22.76 5.51 15.67
CA THR A 14 -21.72 4.98 16.57
C THR A 14 -21.34 3.54 16.21
N ILE A 15 -22.32 2.70 15.87
CA ILE A 15 -22.07 1.33 15.39
C ILE A 15 -21.34 1.35 14.04
N GLY A 16 -21.76 2.22 13.12
CA GLY A 16 -21.11 2.40 11.82
C GLY A 16 -19.65 2.83 11.95
N ASP A 17 -19.37 3.83 12.77
CA ASP A 17 -18.02 4.32 13.06
C ASP A 17 -17.16 3.22 13.70
N GLY A 18 -17.71 2.50 14.68
CA GLY A 18 -17.05 1.37 15.32
C GLY A 18 -16.69 0.26 14.31
N LEU A 19 -17.59 -0.05 13.37
CA LEU A 19 -17.35 -1.01 12.30
C LEU A 19 -16.29 -0.52 11.31
N LEU A 20 -16.30 0.75 10.94
CA LEU A 20 -15.32 1.34 10.03
C LEU A 20 -13.91 1.31 10.65
N PHE A 21 -13.77 1.74 11.89
CA PHE A 21 -12.49 1.65 12.61
C PHE A 21 -12.07 0.19 12.80
N GLY A 22 -12.98 -0.67 13.27
CA GLY A 22 -12.72 -2.09 13.50
C GLY A 22 -12.28 -2.83 12.23
N SER A 23 -12.96 -2.61 11.11
CA SER A 23 -12.61 -3.22 9.82
C SER A 23 -11.27 -2.73 9.28
N THR A 24 -10.94 -1.44 9.47
CA THR A 24 -9.63 -0.89 9.12
C THR A 24 -8.51 -1.60 9.88
N TYR A 25 -8.64 -1.73 11.21
CA TYR A 25 -7.65 -2.44 12.02
C TYR A 25 -7.60 -3.95 11.74
N ALA A 26 -8.74 -4.58 11.45
CA ALA A 26 -8.80 -5.97 11.05
C ALA A 26 -8.07 -6.22 9.72
N LEU A 27 -8.26 -5.33 8.72
CA LEU A 27 -7.55 -5.40 7.44
C LEU A 27 -6.04 -5.22 7.61
N ILE A 28 -5.60 -4.33 8.49
CA ILE A 28 -4.18 -4.19 8.85
C ILE A 28 -3.64 -5.51 9.41
N GLY A 29 -4.36 -6.12 10.35
CA GLY A 29 -4.00 -7.42 10.93
C GLY A 29 -3.94 -8.54 9.88
N ILE A 30 -4.92 -8.61 8.98
CA ILE A 30 -4.94 -9.55 7.85
C ILE A 30 -3.75 -9.31 6.91
N GLY A 31 -3.40 -8.05 6.64
CA GLY A 31 -2.20 -7.72 5.87
C GLY A 31 -0.94 -8.32 6.49
N PHE A 32 -0.76 -8.18 7.80
CA PHE A 32 0.38 -8.76 8.51
C PHE A 32 0.37 -10.30 8.52
N THR A 33 -0.77 -10.96 8.69
CA THR A 33 -0.84 -12.43 8.64
C THR A 33 -0.63 -12.96 7.23
N LEU A 34 -1.01 -12.23 6.18
CA LEU A 34 -0.70 -12.59 4.80
C LEU A 34 0.79 -12.43 4.49
N ILE A 35 1.41 -11.34 4.95
CA ILE A 35 2.84 -11.06 4.74
C ILE A 35 3.72 -12.10 5.46
N PHE A 36 3.40 -12.45 6.71
CA PHE A 36 4.25 -13.30 7.54
C PHE A 36 3.77 -14.75 7.69
N GLY A 37 2.48 -15.04 7.45
CA GLY A 37 1.88 -16.36 7.69
C GLY A 37 1.68 -17.20 6.44
N ALA A 38 0.92 -16.70 5.45
CA ALA A 38 0.45 -17.55 4.34
C ALA A 38 1.45 -17.70 3.18
N MET A 39 2.20 -16.65 2.84
CA MET A 39 3.04 -16.68 1.63
C MET A 39 4.45 -17.25 1.86
N GLY A 40 4.92 -17.35 3.12
CA GLY A 40 6.27 -17.83 3.46
C GLY A 40 7.43 -17.02 2.84
N LYS A 41 7.12 -15.98 2.07
CA LYS A 41 8.05 -15.05 1.44
C LYS A 41 7.54 -13.65 1.75
N LEU A 42 8.34 -12.89 2.50
CA LEU A 42 8.11 -11.47 2.72
C LEU A 42 7.85 -10.79 1.37
N ASN A 43 6.80 -9.98 1.25
CA ASN A 43 6.66 -9.03 0.14
C ASN A 43 7.09 -7.63 0.61
N MET A 44 8.20 -7.56 1.34
CA MET A 44 8.78 -6.31 1.87
C MET A 44 9.17 -5.32 0.75
N ALA A 45 9.31 -5.81 -0.48
CA ALA A 45 9.67 -4.98 -1.62
C ALA A 45 8.49 -4.13 -2.15
N TYR A 46 7.22 -4.54 -1.97
CA TYR A 46 6.15 -4.00 -2.81
C TYR A 46 5.85 -2.51 -2.59
N ALA A 47 5.63 -2.10 -1.34
CA ALA A 47 5.26 -0.70 -1.04
C ALA A 47 6.43 0.25 -1.27
N GLY A 48 7.64 -0.11 -0.81
CA GLY A 48 8.83 0.73 -0.99
C GLY A 48 9.24 0.87 -2.46
N VAL A 49 9.26 -0.24 -3.20
CA VAL A 49 9.63 -0.25 -4.63
C VAL A 49 8.59 0.50 -5.48
N SER A 50 7.30 0.33 -5.19
CA SER A 50 6.24 1.05 -5.93
C SER A 50 6.29 2.56 -5.71
N ILE A 51 6.53 3.02 -4.48
CA ILE A 51 6.71 4.44 -4.17
C ILE A 51 7.96 4.99 -4.87
N ALA A 52 9.08 4.25 -4.83
CA ALA A 52 10.31 4.66 -5.52
C ALA A 52 10.10 4.78 -7.03
N GLY A 53 9.37 3.85 -7.65
CA GLY A 53 8.96 3.94 -9.05
C GLY A 53 8.13 5.16 -9.38
N ALA A 54 7.09 5.42 -8.56
CA ALA A 54 6.21 6.56 -8.74
C ALA A 54 6.95 7.90 -8.62
N TYR A 55 7.83 8.06 -7.61
CA TYR A 55 8.63 9.27 -7.44
C TYR A 55 9.67 9.44 -8.55
N THR A 56 10.26 8.35 -9.04
CA THR A 56 11.19 8.42 -10.17
C THR A 56 10.47 8.86 -11.44
N GLY A 57 9.27 8.33 -11.70
CA GLY A 57 8.42 8.78 -12.81
C GLY A 57 8.05 10.26 -12.69
N LEU A 58 7.65 10.69 -11.49
CA LEU A 58 7.34 12.09 -11.19
C LEU A 58 8.57 12.99 -11.43
N ALA A 59 9.74 12.59 -10.94
CA ALA A 59 10.97 13.35 -11.13
C ALA A 59 11.33 13.51 -12.61
N ILE A 60 11.18 12.45 -13.41
CA ILE A 60 11.46 12.51 -14.85
C ILE A 60 10.46 13.40 -15.58
N HIS A 61 9.19 13.33 -15.19
CA HIS A 61 8.18 14.19 -15.78
C HIS A 61 8.42 15.67 -15.46
N ILE A 62 8.83 16.01 -14.23
CA ILE A 62 9.07 17.39 -13.80
C ILE A 62 10.40 17.94 -14.32
N LEU A 63 11.48 17.16 -14.29
CA LEU A 63 12.84 17.64 -14.61
C LEU A 63 13.17 17.59 -16.10
N LEU A 64 12.67 16.60 -16.82
CA LEU A 64 13.01 16.36 -18.23
C LEU A 64 11.84 16.60 -19.18
N GLU A 65 10.65 16.96 -18.65
CA GLU A 65 9.41 17.13 -19.42
C GLU A 65 9.15 15.97 -20.40
N ALA A 66 9.58 14.76 -19.99
CA ALA A 66 9.62 13.62 -20.89
C ALA A 66 8.20 13.13 -21.21
N PRO A 67 7.98 12.62 -22.44
CA PRO A 67 6.69 12.07 -22.85
C PRO A 67 6.35 10.81 -22.04
N PHE A 68 5.05 10.56 -21.89
CA PHE A 68 4.50 9.48 -21.07
C PHE A 68 5.16 8.09 -21.27
N PRO A 69 5.47 7.63 -22.49
CA PRO A 69 6.11 6.32 -22.68
C PRO A 69 7.49 6.22 -22.04
N ILE A 70 8.26 7.31 -22.06
CA ILE A 70 9.62 7.34 -21.47
C ILE A 70 9.51 7.33 -19.95
N VAL A 71 8.61 8.15 -19.38
CA VAL A 71 8.34 8.17 -17.93
C VAL A 71 7.96 6.77 -17.42
N PHE A 72 7.09 6.08 -18.16
CA PHE A 72 6.67 4.72 -17.83
C PHE A 72 7.84 3.73 -17.89
N LEU A 73 8.62 3.72 -18.97
CA LEU A 73 9.74 2.79 -19.12
C LEU A 73 10.81 2.98 -18.04
N VAL A 74 11.13 4.23 -17.70
CA VAL A 74 12.17 4.49 -16.71
C VAL A 74 11.67 4.18 -15.29
N SER A 75 10.44 4.58 -14.93
CA SER A 75 9.86 4.24 -13.63
C SER A 75 9.72 2.72 -13.44
N ALA A 76 9.31 1.98 -14.47
CA ALA A 76 9.25 0.52 -14.46
C ALA A 76 10.66 -0.09 -14.30
N SER A 77 11.64 0.40 -15.05
CA SER A 77 13.02 -0.10 -15.00
C SER A 77 13.66 0.13 -13.63
N VAL A 78 13.46 1.32 -13.04
CA VAL A 78 13.97 1.66 -11.70
C VAL A 78 13.28 0.80 -10.64
N SER A 79 11.97 0.61 -10.74
CA SER A 79 11.23 -0.27 -9.83
C SER A 79 11.75 -1.71 -9.91
N ALA A 80 11.95 -2.24 -11.11
CA ALA A 80 12.50 -3.58 -11.31
C ALA A 80 13.90 -3.73 -10.71
N LEU A 81 14.75 -2.71 -10.89
CA LEU A 81 16.12 -2.73 -10.37
C LEU A 81 16.14 -2.70 -8.83
N ILE A 82 15.34 -1.84 -8.21
CA ILE A 82 15.22 -1.77 -6.75
C ILE A 82 14.62 -3.07 -6.20
N GLY A 83 13.57 -3.60 -6.84
CA GLY A 83 12.99 -4.90 -6.46
C GLY A 83 14.00 -6.04 -6.53
N TYR A 84 14.84 -6.07 -7.56
CA TYR A 84 15.93 -7.03 -7.69
C TYR A 84 17.00 -6.87 -6.60
N LEU A 85 17.39 -5.63 -6.28
CA LEU A 85 18.33 -5.35 -5.19
C LEU A 85 17.79 -5.80 -3.84
N VAL A 86 16.50 -5.55 -3.58
CA VAL A 86 15.83 -6.02 -2.35
C VAL A 86 15.80 -7.54 -2.29
N TYR A 87 15.53 -8.22 -3.41
CA TYR A 87 15.62 -9.68 -3.48
C TYR A 87 17.01 -10.18 -3.09
N GLN A 88 18.06 -9.59 -3.67
CA GLN A 88 19.44 -10.00 -3.41
C GLN A 88 19.89 -9.69 -1.98
N ALA A 89 19.48 -8.56 -1.41
CA ALA A 89 19.90 -8.13 -0.08
C ALA A 89 19.11 -8.81 1.04
N CYS A 90 17.80 -9.00 0.87
CA CYS A 90 16.91 -9.43 1.94
C CYS A 90 16.46 -10.89 1.80
N PHE A 91 16.21 -11.37 0.57
CA PHE A 91 15.56 -12.66 0.36
C PHE A 91 16.52 -13.79 0.05
N ARG A 92 17.65 -13.48 -0.59
CA ARG A 92 18.68 -14.48 -0.91
C ARG A 92 19.21 -15.24 0.32
N PHE A 93 19.16 -14.62 1.50
CA PHE A 93 19.68 -15.19 2.74
C PHE A 93 18.63 -15.96 3.56
N ILE A 94 17.37 -15.96 3.13
CA ILE A 94 16.31 -16.73 3.75
C ILE A 94 16.39 -18.15 3.16
N PRO A 95 16.61 -19.20 4.00
CA PRO A 95 16.70 -20.58 3.53
C PRO A 95 15.40 -21.12 2.92
#